data_AF-A0A5E6P1C9-F1
#
_entry.id   AF-A0A5E6P1C9-F1
#
_cell.length_a   1.000
_cell.length_b   1.000
_cell.length_c   1.000
_cell.angle_alpha   90.00
_cell.angle_beta   90.00
_cell.angle_gamma   90.00
#
_symmetry.space_group_name_H-M   'P 1'
#
loop_
_entity.id
_entity.type
_entity.pdbx_description
1 polymer ?
#
loop_
_entity_poly.entity_id
_entity_poly.type
_entity_poly.pdbx_seq_one_letter_code
_entity_poly.pdbx_strand_id
1 'polypeptide(L)' 'MSDKGEHPSVYYDGRQCRRNGASKLASPFNPTTFHGAWFLAGWNDMDLEIEQKNPKRAAKNKAA' A
#
# COMPACT_ATOMS: atom_id res chain seq x y z
N MET A 1 14.12 -11.33 20.97
CA MET A 1 12.84 -10.63 20.70
C MET A 1 12.80 -10.45 19.21
N SER A 2 11.80 -11.02 18.52
CA SER A 2 11.79 -10.99 17.05
C SER A 2 11.69 -9.54 16.56
N ASP A 3 12.67 -9.11 15.77
CA ASP A 3 12.72 -7.85 15.00
C ASP A 3 11.59 -7.81 13.95
N LYS A 4 10.34 -7.83 14.41
CA LYS A 4 9.15 -7.77 13.57
C LYS A 4 8.84 -6.31 13.27
N GLY A 5 9.55 -5.80 12.27
CA GLY A 5 9.06 -4.75 11.39
C GLY A 5 9.66 -3.39 11.68
N GLU A 6 10.49 -2.92 10.75
CA GLU A 6 10.87 -1.50 10.59
C GLU A 6 9.64 -0.56 10.54
N HIS A 7 8.46 -1.12 10.25
CA HIS A 7 7.20 -0.39 10.08
C HIS A 7 6.09 -0.90 11.02
N PRO A 8 5.13 -0.05 11.43
CA PRO A 8 3.96 -0.44 12.22
C PRO A 8 3.07 -1.47 11.52
N SER A 9 2.27 -2.24 12.28
CA SER A 9 1.39 -3.29 11.73
C SER A 9 0.47 -2.81 10.58
N VAL A 10 -0.09 -1.61 10.73
CA VAL A 10 -1.00 -1.01 9.74
C VAL A 10 -0.35 -0.78 8.37
N TYR A 11 0.99 -0.69 8.29
CA TYR A 11 1.72 -0.68 7.03
C TYR A 11 1.54 -2.01 6.27
N TYR A 12 1.66 -3.13 6.98
CA TYR A 12 1.48 -4.45 6.39
C TYR A 12 0.02 -4.72 6.02
N ASP A 13 -0.94 -4.16 6.77
CA ASP A 13 -2.36 -4.19 6.40
C ASP A 13 -2.61 -3.47 5.07
N GLY A 14 -1.99 -2.30 4.87
CA GLY A 14 -2.03 -1.56 3.60
C GLY A 14 -1.46 -2.35 2.42
N ARG A 15 -0.31 -3.01 2.64
CA ARG A 15 0.30 -3.90 1.65
C ARG A 15 -0.63 -5.06 1.28
N GLN A 16 -1.22 -5.73 2.27
CA GLN A 16 -2.15 -6.84 2.04
C GLN A 16 -3.43 -6.38 1.32
N CYS A 17 -3.96 -5.21 1.70
CA CYS A 17 -5.10 -4.58 1.03
C CYS A 17 -4.83 -4.42 -0.48
N ARG A 18 -3.67 -3.87 -0.86
CA ARG A 18 -3.29 -3.72 -2.27
C ARG A 18 -3.10 -5.07 -2.97
N ARG A 19 -2.45 -6.05 -2.33
CA ARG A 19 -2.26 -7.41 -2.87
C ARG A 19 -3.59 -8.09 -3.19
N ASN A 20 -4.60 -7.86 -2.37
CA ASN A 20 -5.96 -8.37 -2.56
C ASN A 20 -6.74 -7.62 -3.65
N GLY A 21 -6.15 -6.59 -4.28
CA GLY A 21 -6.77 -5.79 -5.32
C GLY A 21 -7.70 -4.70 -4.80
N ALA A 22 -7.73 -4.45 -3.49
CA ALA A 22 -8.57 -3.42 -2.89
C ALA A 22 -7.97 -2.01 -3.06
N SER A 23 -8.84 -1.01 -3.02
CA SER A 23 -8.49 0.41 -3.16
C SER A 23 -7.82 0.96 -1.90
N LYS A 24 -6.97 1.99 -2.05
CA LYS A 24 -6.39 2.75 -0.93
C LYS A 24 -7.46 3.38 -0.01
N LEU A 25 -8.66 3.62 -0.55
CA LEU A 25 -9.82 4.13 0.21
C LEU A 25 -10.47 3.09 1.13
N ALA A 26 -10.05 1.81 1.04
CA ALA A 26 -10.50 0.78 1.97
C ALA A 26 -9.83 0.86 3.35
N SER A 27 -8.89 1.81 3.54
CA SER A 27 -8.34 2.13 4.85
C SER A 27 -9.46 2.46 5.84
N PRO A 28 -9.55 1.79 7.00
CA PRO A 28 -10.49 2.17 8.05
C PRO A 28 -10.04 3.44 8.81
N PHE A 29 -8.82 3.92 8.55
CA PHE A 29 -8.24 5.08 9.21
C PHE A 29 -8.31 6.33 8.34
N ASN A 30 -8.52 7.49 8.98
CA ASN A 30 -8.40 8.77 8.31
C ASN A 30 -6.96 8.96 7.79
N PRO A 31 -6.75 9.31 6.49
CA PRO A 31 -5.43 9.51 5.89
C PRO A 31 -4.47 10.42 6.65
N THR A 32 -4.99 11.41 7.39
CA THR A 32 -4.16 12.38 8.14
C THR A 32 -3.70 11.87 9.50
N THR A 33 -4.13 10.69 9.92
CA THR A 33 -3.70 10.07 11.17
C THR A 33 -2.43 9.24 10.97
N PHE A 34 -1.66 9.03 12.04
CA PHE A 34 -0.47 8.18 12.02
C PHE A 34 -0.77 6.80 11.40
N HIS A 35 -1.88 6.17 11.79
CA HIS A 35 -2.26 4.87 11.22
C HIS A 35 -2.66 4.93 9.75
N GLY A 36 -3.42 5.97 9.35
CA GLY A 36 -3.80 6.18 7.96
C GLY A 36 -2.60 6.42 7.06
N ALA A 37 -1.63 7.23 7.51
CA ALA A 37 -0.40 7.50 6.78
C ALA A 37 0.41 6.22 6.54
N TRP A 38 0.61 5.39 7.56
CA TRP A 38 1.34 4.12 7.43
C TRP A 38 0.61 3.09 6.57
N PHE A 39 -0.71 2.99 6.69
CA PHE A 39 -1.52 2.12 5.80
C PHE A 39 -1.37 2.54 4.35
N LEU A 40 -1.47 3.84 4.05
CA LEU A 40 -1.33 4.37 2.70
C LEU A 40 0.09 4.17 2.16
N ALA A 41 1.12 4.34 2.99
CA ALA A 41 2.50 4.06 2.62
C ALA A 41 2.66 2.60 2.15
N GLY A 42 2.18 1.64 2.94
CA GLY A 42 2.23 0.23 2.58
C GLY A 42 1.43 -0.10 1.32
N TRP A 43 0.24 0.48 1.17
CA TRP A 43 -0.56 0.30 -0.05
C TRP A 43 0.18 0.79 -1.30
N ASN A 44 0.79 1.98 -1.23
CA ASN A 44 1.50 2.60 -2.35
C ASN A 44 2.78 1.83 -2.71
N ASP A 45 3.57 1.41 -1.72
CA ASP A 45 4.78 0.61 -1.97
C ASP A 45 4.44 -0.70 -2.69
N MET A 46 3.36 -1.36 -2.27
CA MET A 46 2.90 -2.58 -2.94
C MET A 46 2.38 -2.31 -4.35
N ASP A 47 1.73 -1.17 -4.58
CA ASP A 47 1.26 -0.77 -5.91
C ASP A 47 2.45 -0.58 -6.85
N LEU A 48 3.48 0.14 -6.41
CA LEU A 48 4.74 0.34 -7.15
C LEU A 48 5.43 -1.00 -7.43
N GLU A 49 5.50 -1.91 -6.46
CA GLU A 49 6.08 -3.25 -6.68
C GLU A 49 5.29 -4.07 -7.71
N ILE A 50 3.96 -3.98 -7.71
CA ILE A 50 3.10 -4.64 -8.71
C ILE A 50 3.29 -4.00 -10.09
N GLU A 51 3.39 -2.68 -10.17
CA GLU A 51 3.65 -1.94 -11.40
C GLU A 51 5.01 -2.27 -12.01
N GLN A 52 6.07 -2.32 -11.19
CA GLN A 52 7.42 -2.72 -11.62
C GLN A 52 7.44 -4.15 -12.17
N LYS A 53 6.69 -5.07 -11.54
CA LYS A 53 6.56 -6.46 -12.01
C LYS A 53 5.67 -6.60 -13.25
N ASN A 54 4.87 -5.59 -13.58
CA ASN A 54 4.01 -5.60 -14.76
C ASN A 54 4.01 -4.23 -15.48
N PRO A 55 5.04 -3.95 -16.31
CA PRO A 55 5.22 -2.65 -16.96
C PRO A 55 4.08 -2.25 -17.90
N LYS A 56 3.28 -3.21 -18.40
CA LYS A 56 2.07 -2.92 -19.20
C LYS A 56 0.97 -2.22 -18.38
N ARG A 57 0.96 -2.40 -17.06
CA ARG A 57 -0.01 -1.80 -16.14
C ARG A 57 0.41 -0.39 -15.72
N ALA A 58 1.72 -0.18 -15.50
CA ALA A 58 2.30 1.13 -15.20
C ALA A 58 2.04 2.16 -16.33
N ALA A 59 2.07 1.73 -17.59
CA ALA A 59 1.75 2.59 -18.73
C ALA A 59 0.28 3.04 -18.77
N LYS A 60 -0.65 2.25 -18.22
CA LYS A 60 -2.09 2.54 -18.21
C LYS A 60 -2.49 3.53 -17.12
N ASN A 61 -1.77 3.54 -15.99
CA ASN A 61 -2.01 4.48 -14.88
C ASN A 61 -1.41 5.88 -15.11
N LYS A 62 -0.45 6.04 -16.04
CA LYS A 62 0.11 7.36 -16.42
C LYS A 62 -0.75 8.15 -17.42
N ALA A 63 -1.77 7.53 -18.02
CA ALA A 63 -2.57 8.11 -19.09
C ALA A 63 -3.98 8.57 -18.64
N ALA A 64 -4.23 8.62 -17.33
CA ALA A 64 -5.51 9.02 -16.73
C ALA A 64 -5.35 10.25 -15.84
#